data_AF-A0A5B9VX68-F1
#
_entry.id   AF-A0A5B9VX68-F1
#
_cell.length_a   1.000
_cell.length_b   1.000
_cell.length_c   1.000
_cell.angle_alpha   90.00
_cell.angle_beta   90.00
_cell.angle_gamma   90.00
#
_symmetry.space_group_name_H-M   'P 1'
#
loop_
_entity.id
_entity.type
_entity.pdbx_description
1 polymer ?
#
loop_
_entity_poly.entity_id
_entity_poly.type
_entity_poly.pdbx_seq_one_letter_code
_entity_poly.pdbx_strand_id
1 'polypeptide(L)'
;MPPSPHGTAGTDDLDAAEASEAEQLHRIEALPKEVGVLLIVAGMGGILLPGPVGSPFLILGGVVLWPDGFRRVEDWFVRRFPDLHRKSVRQIGRFLDDLDRRYPPAR
;
A
#
# COMPACT_ATOMS: atom_id res chain seq x y z
N MET A 1 -29.19 23.76 -26.97
CA MET A 1 -28.96 23.03 -25.70
C MET A 1 -27.74 22.16 -25.91
N PRO A 2 -26.53 22.57 -25.46
CA PRO A 2 -25.35 21.74 -25.58
C PRO A 2 -25.36 20.61 -24.52
N PRO A 3 -24.86 19.41 -24.84
CA PRO A 3 -24.64 18.36 -23.85
C PRO A 3 -23.50 18.75 -22.91
N SER A 4 -23.72 18.58 -21.60
CA SER A 4 -22.74 18.83 -20.55
C SER A 4 -21.55 17.85 -20.64
N PRO A 5 -20.32 18.29 -20.33
CA PRO A 5 -19.12 17.49 -20.47
C PRO A 5 -18.99 16.46 -19.33
N HIS A 6 -18.40 15.34 -19.72
CA HIS A 6 -18.12 14.12 -18.98
C HIS A 6 -17.45 14.34 -17.61
N GLY A 7 -17.92 13.59 -16.61
CA GLY A 7 -17.15 13.28 -15.42
C GLY A 7 -16.16 12.15 -15.71
N THR A 8 -14.94 12.51 -16.11
CA THR A 8 -13.77 11.62 -16.24
C THR A 8 -12.83 11.70 -15.04
N ALA A 9 -13.13 12.54 -14.05
CA ALA A 9 -12.24 12.81 -12.92
C ALA A 9 -11.95 11.57 -12.04
N GLY A 10 -12.77 10.51 -12.08
CA GLY A 10 -12.57 9.34 -11.23
C GLY A 10 -11.67 8.23 -11.81
N THR A 11 -11.40 8.22 -13.12
CA THR A 11 -10.60 7.16 -13.75
C THR A 11 -9.11 7.49 -13.71
N ASP A 12 -8.76 8.76 -13.89
CA ASP A 12 -7.36 9.20 -13.93
C ASP A 12 -6.68 9.07 -12.56
N ASP A 13 -7.43 9.26 -11.46
CA ASP A 13 -6.91 9.12 -10.09
C ASP A 13 -6.69 7.65 -9.69
N LEU A 14 -7.50 6.73 -10.20
CA LEU A 14 -7.34 5.29 -9.96
C LEU A 14 -6.15 4.76 -10.77
N ASP A 15 -6.01 5.17 -12.03
CA ASP A 15 -4.88 4.79 -12.87
C ASP A 15 -3.55 5.35 -12.31
N ALA A 16 -3.55 6.55 -11.74
CA ALA A 16 -2.38 7.13 -11.08
C ALA A 16 -1.99 6.39 -9.78
N ALA A 17 -2.98 5.93 -9.01
CA ALA A 17 -2.75 5.12 -7.81
C ALA A 17 -2.17 3.74 -8.15
N GLU A 18 -2.73 3.06 -9.16
CA GLU A 18 -2.22 1.74 -9.61
C GLU A 18 -0.80 1.84 -10.18
N ALA A 19 -0.48 2.92 -10.91
CA ALA A 19 0.86 3.17 -11.42
C ALA A 19 1.89 3.39 -10.28
N SER A 20 1.50 4.11 -9.23
CA SER A 20 2.32 4.36 -8.04
C SER A 20 2.60 3.08 -7.25
N GLU A 21 1.58 2.22 -7.07
CA GLU A 21 1.73 0.92 -6.40
C GLU A 21 2.67 -0.02 -7.16
N ALA A 22 2.55 -0.08 -8.48
CA ALA A 22 3.44 -0.90 -9.32
C ALA A 22 4.90 -0.43 -9.25
N GLU A 23 5.16 0.88 -9.24
CA GLU A 23 6.51 1.43 -9.11
C GLU A 23 7.11 1.15 -7.73
N GLN A 24 6.30 1.25 -6.67
CA GLN A 24 6.73 0.90 -5.31
C GLN A 24 7.08 -0.59 -5.20
N LEU A 25 6.27 -1.47 -5.78
CA LEU A 25 6.56 -2.91 -5.81
C LEU A 25 7.89 -3.19 -6.52
N HIS A 26 8.15 -2.53 -7.64
CA HIS A 26 9.38 -2.71 -8.39
C HIS A 26 10.62 -2.26 -7.61
N ARG A 27 10.50 -1.16 -6.84
CA ARG A 27 11.58 -0.72 -5.94
C ARG A 27 11.82 -1.73 -4.80
N ILE A 28 10.77 -2.36 -4.29
CA ILE A 28 10.88 -3.40 -3.25
C ILE A 28 11.51 -4.68 -3.81
N GLU A 29 11.13 -5.09 -5.03
CA GLU A 29 11.73 -6.23 -5.73
C GLU A 29 13.22 -6.01 -6.04
N ALA A 30 13.64 -4.76 -6.24
CA ALA A 30 15.03 -4.38 -6.45
C ALA A 30 15.87 -4.35 -5.16
N LEU A 31 15.28 -4.52 -3.97
CA LEU A 31 16.03 -4.53 -2.72
C LEU A 31 16.86 -5.82 -2.58
N PRO A 32 18.11 -5.72 -2.08
CA PRO A 32 18.91 -6.89 -1.77
C PRO A 32 18.21 -7.77 -0.73
N LYS A 33 18.21 -9.09 -0.93
CA LYS A 33 17.54 -10.05 -0.04
C LYS A 33 18.08 -9.99 1.39
N GLU A 34 19.33 -9.57 1.55
CA GLU A 34 20.01 -9.33 2.83
C GLU A 34 19.27 -8.30 3.69
N VAL A 35 18.67 -7.28 3.06
CA VAL A 35 17.85 -6.27 3.76
C VAL A 35 16.57 -6.91 4.31
N GLY A 36 15.94 -7.80 3.56
CA GLY A 36 14.75 -8.55 4.01
C GLY A 36 15.06 -9.44 5.21
N VAL A 37 16.19 -10.15 5.18
CA VAL A 37 16.64 -10.99 6.31
C VAL A 37 16.93 -10.13 7.55
N LEU A 38 17.62 -9.01 7.40
CA LEU A 38 17.92 -8.08 8.51
C LEU A 38 16.64 -7.55 9.16
N LEU A 39 15.64 -7.19 8.35
CA LEU A 39 14.34 -6.71 8.83
C LEU A 39 13.55 -7.77 9.61
N ILE A 40 13.58 -9.03 9.15
CA ILE A 40 12.96 -10.15 9.89
C ILE A 40 13.64 -10.35 11.24
N VAL A 41 14.98 -10.35 11.27
CA VAL A 41 15.76 -10.51 12.51
C VAL A 41 15.50 -9.36 13.48
N ALA A 42 15.48 -8.12 12.99
CA ALA A 42 15.15 -6.94 13.79
C ALA A 42 13.71 -7.01 14.33
N GLY A 43 12.75 -7.44 13.50
CA GLY A 43 11.37 -7.65 13.90
C GLY A 43 11.20 -8.74 14.96
N MET A 44 11.96 -9.84 14.87
CA MET A 44 11.99 -10.88 15.91
C MET A 44 12.57 -10.35 17.23
N GLY A 45 13.65 -9.54 17.17
CA GLY A 45 14.15 -8.83 18.34
C GLY A 45 13.10 -7.88 18.95
N GLY A 46 12.28 -7.26 18.10
CA GLY A 46 11.18 -6.38 18.50
C GLY A 46 9.98 -7.08 19.14
N ILE A 47 9.81 -8.40 18.98
CA ILE A 47 8.76 -9.18 19.69
C ILE A 47 9.06 -9.24 21.20
N LEU A 48 10.33 -9.15 21.61
CA LEU A 48 10.70 -9.13 23.03
C LEU A 48 10.36 -7.79 23.72
N LEU A 49 10.08 -6.73 22.95
CA LEU A 49 9.67 -5.44 23.51
C LEU A 49 8.17 -5.46 23.83
N PRO A 50 7.74 -4.95 25.00
CA PRO A 50 6.33 -4.87 25.34
C PRO A 50 5.59 -3.94 24.37
N GLY A 51 4.67 -4.51 23.58
CA GLY A 51 3.83 -3.80 22.62
C GLY A 51 4.03 -4.28 21.17
N PRO A 52 3.13 -3.92 20.23
CA PRO A 52 3.19 -4.35 18.83
C PRO A 52 4.25 -3.58 18.03
N VAL A 53 5.47 -3.48 18.55
CA VAL A 53 6.55 -2.67 17.94
C VAL A 53 7.31 -3.47 16.87
N GLY A 54 7.42 -4.80 17.02
CA GLY A 54 8.10 -5.67 16.06
C GLY A 54 7.28 -6.05 14.83
N SER A 55 5.94 -5.96 14.90
CA SER A 55 5.05 -6.38 13.80
C SER A 55 5.25 -5.63 12.47
N PRO A 56 5.41 -4.29 12.41
CA PRO A 56 5.67 -3.62 11.13
C PRO A 56 6.99 -4.06 10.49
N PHE A 57 8.04 -4.35 11.28
CA PHE A 57 9.32 -4.82 10.75
C PHE A 57 9.25 -6.26 10.22
N LEU A 58 8.47 -7.14 10.87
CA LEU A 58 8.24 -8.50 10.39
C LEU A 58 7.42 -8.51 9.09
N ILE A 59 6.40 -7.66 9.01
CA ILE A 59 5.61 -7.49 7.78
C ILE A 59 6.53 -7.00 6.65
N LEU A 60 7.31 -5.95 6.90
CA LEU A 60 8.21 -5.39 5.89
C LEU A 60 9.29 -6.39 5.45
N GLY A 61 9.92 -7.10 6.39
CA GLY A 61 10.90 -8.14 6.08
C GLY A 61 10.30 -9.32 5.31
N GLY A 62 9.06 -9.71 5.62
CA GLY A 62 8.32 -10.71 4.86
C GLY A 62 8.04 -10.28 3.41
N VAL A 63 7.63 -9.03 3.21
CA VAL A 63 7.38 -8.46 1.87
C VAL A 63 8.67 -8.40 1.05
N VAL A 64 9.79 -7.98 1.64
CA VAL A 64 11.09 -7.91 0.93
C VAL A 64 11.62 -9.31 0.60
N LEU A 65 11.42 -10.29 1.47
CA LEU A 65 11.93 -11.65 1.25
C LEU A 65 11.06 -12.46 0.27
N TRP A 66 9.75 -12.20 0.24
CA TRP A 66 8.79 -12.93 -0.57
C TRP A 66 7.76 -11.99 -1.24
N PRO A 67 8.20 -11.20 -2.25
CA PRO A 67 7.32 -10.25 -2.94
C PRO A 67 6.16 -10.94 -3.67
N ASP A 68 6.41 -12.08 -4.33
CA ASP A 68 5.39 -12.81 -5.10
C ASP A 68 4.23 -13.35 -4.25
N GLY A 69 4.47 -13.68 -2.98
CA GLY A 69 3.41 -14.16 -2.10
C GLY A 69 2.69 -13.05 -1.39
N PHE A 70 3.27 -11.85 -1.28
CA PHE A 70 2.49 -10.69 -0.88
C PHE A 70 1.36 -10.46 -1.87
N ARG A 71 1.66 -10.49 -3.18
CA ARG A 71 0.65 -10.40 -4.25
C ARG A 71 -0.42 -11.49 -4.13
N ARG A 72 -0.03 -12.74 -3.84
CA ARG A 72 -1.00 -13.83 -3.59
C ARG A 72 -1.85 -13.61 -2.34
N VAL A 73 -1.27 -13.10 -1.25
CA VAL A 73 -2.00 -12.83 -0.01
C VAL A 73 -2.98 -11.70 -0.22
N GLU A 74 -2.58 -10.66 -0.94
CA GLU A 74 -3.43 -9.55 -1.34
C GLU A 74 -4.59 -10.02 -2.22
N ASP A 75 -4.30 -10.77 -3.29
CA ASP A 75 -5.32 -11.38 -4.16
C ASP A 75 -6.31 -12.24 -3.37
N TRP A 76 -5.79 -13.04 -2.43
CA TRP A 76 -6.62 -13.86 -1.56
C TRP A 76 -7.47 -13.01 -0.61
N PHE A 77 -6.91 -11.95 -0.04
CA PHE A 77 -7.59 -11.05 0.89
C PHE A 77 -8.71 -10.28 0.20
N VAL A 78 -8.47 -9.75 -0.99
CA VAL A 78 -9.48 -9.09 -1.85
C VAL A 78 -10.64 -10.04 -2.14
N ARG A 79 -10.33 -11.31 -2.47
CA ARG A 79 -11.36 -12.34 -2.73
C ARG A 79 -12.13 -12.75 -1.47
N ARG A 80 -11.45 -12.82 -0.32
CA ARG A 80 -12.02 -13.36 0.94
C ARG A 80 -12.80 -12.32 1.74
N PHE A 81 -12.42 -11.05 1.66
CA PHE A 81 -13.02 -9.93 2.41
C PHE A 81 -13.31 -8.72 1.50
N PRO A 82 -14.16 -8.86 0.48
CA PRO A 82 -14.40 -7.82 -0.53
C PRO A 82 -14.96 -6.51 0.08
N ASP A 83 -15.80 -6.60 1.11
CA ASP A 83 -16.38 -5.42 1.76
C ASP A 83 -15.36 -4.65 2.61
N LEU A 84 -14.40 -5.36 3.21
CA LEU A 84 -13.34 -4.74 3.99
C LEU A 84 -12.37 -4.00 3.07
N HIS A 85 -12.01 -4.62 1.94
CA HIS A 85 -11.19 -3.99 0.92
C HIS A 85 -11.86 -2.74 0.33
N ARG A 86 -13.17 -2.79 0.00
CA ARG A 86 -13.90 -1.60 -0.45
C ARG A 86 -13.91 -0.47 0.57
N LYS A 87 -14.07 -0.80 1.86
CA LYS A 87 -14.04 0.19 2.94
C LYS A 87 -12.65 0.78 3.12
N SER A 88 -11.59 -0.02 3.05
CA SER A 88 -10.21 0.46 3.18
C SER A 88 -9.84 1.39 2.03
N VAL A 89 -10.15 1.02 0.78
CA VAL A 89 -9.90 1.88 -0.40
C VAL A 89 -10.65 3.21 -0.27
N ARG A 90 -11.92 3.18 0.13
CA ARG A 90 -12.71 4.40 0.34
C ARG A 90 -12.16 5.28 1.47
N GLN A 91 -11.60 4.67 2.52
CA GLN A 91 -10.97 5.41 3.61
C GLN A 91 -9.66 6.06 3.16
N ILE A 92 -8.84 5.36 2.38
CA ILE A 92 -7.58 5.89 1.82
C ILE A 92 -7.87 7.06 0.90
N GLY A 93 -8.82 6.93 -0.03
CA GLY A 93 -9.23 8.03 -0.90
C GLY A 93 -9.65 9.28 -0.11
N ARG A 94 -10.48 9.10 0.93
CA ARG A 94 -10.90 10.21 1.80
C ARG A 94 -9.73 10.84 2.56
N PHE A 95 -8.76 10.03 2.98
CA PHE A 95 -7.57 10.52 3.67
C PHE A 95 -6.67 11.31 2.73
N LEU A 96 -6.48 10.83 1.50
CA LEU A 96 -5.73 11.55 0.46
C LEU A 96 -6.42 12.87 0.10
N ASP A 97 -7.74 12.88 -0.07
CA ASP A 97 -8.51 14.11 -0.27
C ASP A 97 -8.30 15.12 0.87
N ASP A 98 -8.27 14.63 2.11
CA ASP A 98 -8.03 15.47 3.29
C ASP A 98 -6.58 15.97 3.35
N LEU A 99 -5.61 15.18 2.89
CA LEU A 99 -4.20 15.59 2.79
C LEU A 99 -3.98 16.63 1.69
N ASP A 100 -4.51 16.41 0.49
CA ASP A 100 -4.38 17.36 -0.63
C ASP A 100 -5.02 18.70 -0.29
N ARG A 101 -6.16 18.65 0.43
CA ARG A 101 -6.80 19.86 0.98
C ARG A 101 -5.94 20.59 2.01
N ARG A 102 -5.20 19.88 2.87
CA ARG A 102 -4.39 20.48 3.96
C ARG A 102 -2.99 20.87 3.52
N TYR A 103 -2.44 20.16 2.54
CA TYR A 103 -1.09 20.33 2.01
C TYR A 103 -1.14 20.35 0.49
N PRO A 104 -1.74 21.39 -0.10
CA PRO A 104 -1.79 21.51 -1.55
C PRO A 104 -0.36 21.52 -2.10
N PRO A 105 -0.10 20.85 -3.23
CA PRO A 105 1.23 20.82 -3.82
C PRO A 105 1.71 22.26 -4.07
N ALA A 106 2.91 22.58 -3.58
CA ALA A 106 3.53 23.87 -3.83
C ALA A 106 3.73 24.01 -5.36
N ARG A 107 3.11 25.03 -5.94
CA ARG A 107 3.22 25.37 -7.37
C ARG A 107 4.67 25.54 -7.82
#